data_AF-A0A0C2KBH2-F1
#
_entry.id   AF-A0A0C2KBH2-F1
#
_cell.length_a   1.000
_cell.length_b   1.000
_cell.length_c   1.000
_cell.angle_alpha   90.00
_cell.angle_beta   90.00
_cell.angle_gamma   90.00
#
_symmetry.space_group_name_H-M   'P 1'
#
loop_
_entity.id
_entity.type
_entity.pdbx_description
1 polymer ?
#
loop_
_entity_poly.entity_id
_entity_poly.type
_entity_poly.pdbx_seq_one_letter_code
_entity_poly.pdbx_strand_id
1 'polypeptide(L)'
;MNKHHNGIWVAYFLSFLTPFTFLVSGVLAIIYAGYRLDKNEDSEVINSHYYGLIRNFFLFLTFFVVLIVTVATTNGVLSGIEDYWYHSNLLDKIAYGIPIFGMVLAVLAILVWFKRMLQGMRQLRNNQLHRPSTGPNL
;
A
#
# COMPACT_ATOMS: atom_id res chain seq x y z
N MET A 1 -17.90 -23.93 -22.81
CA MET A 1 -16.89 -22.93 -22.39
C MET A 1 -17.56 -21.62 -21.93
N ASN A 2 -18.40 -21.66 -20.90
CA ASN A 2 -19.00 -20.45 -20.31
C ASN A 2 -18.43 -20.28 -18.89
N LYS A 3 -17.24 -19.69 -18.78
CA LYS A 3 -16.63 -19.35 -17.49
C LYS A 3 -16.73 -17.84 -17.26
N HIS A 4 -17.48 -17.47 -16.23
CA HIS A 4 -17.46 -16.25 -15.42
C HIS A 4 -16.67 -15.01 -15.95
N HIS A 5 -17.15 -14.34 -17.01
CA HIS A 5 -16.51 -13.12 -17.56
C HIS A 5 -16.67 -11.88 -16.66
N ASN A 6 -17.68 -11.85 -15.78
CA ASN A 6 -17.99 -10.68 -14.97
C ASN A 6 -16.88 -10.31 -13.98
N GLY A 7 -16.15 -11.30 -13.45
CA GLY A 7 -15.05 -11.05 -12.51
C GLY A 7 -13.85 -10.37 -13.16
N ILE A 8 -13.58 -10.68 -14.44
CA ILE A 8 -12.49 -10.08 -15.21
C ILE A 8 -12.79 -8.60 -15.49
N TRP A 9 -14.05 -8.26 -15.78
CA TRP A 9 -14.46 -6.87 -16.01
C TRP A 9 -14.31 -6.01 -14.76
N VAL A 10 -14.66 -6.55 -13.59
CA VAL A 10 -14.42 -5.90 -12.29
C VAL A 10 -12.92 -5.72 -12.03
N ALA A 11 -12.10 -6.73 -12.33
CA ALA A 11 -10.65 -6.63 -12.20
C ALA A 11 -10.05 -5.55 -13.12
N TYR A 12 -10.50 -5.43 -14.37
CA TYR A 12 -10.09 -4.36 -15.28
C TYR A 12 -10.50 -2.98 -14.76
N PHE A 13 -11.74 -2.83 -14.31
CA PHE A 13 -12.24 -1.58 -13.77
C PHE A 13 -11.47 -1.13 -12.51
N LEU A 14 -11.24 -2.06 -11.56
CA LEU A 14 -10.44 -1.81 -10.35
C LEU A 14 -8.98 -1.46 -10.70
N SER A 15 -8.37 -2.18 -11.64
CA SER A 15 -7.00 -1.93 -12.10
C SER A 15 -6.88 -0.56 -12.76
N PHE A 16 -7.91 -0.11 -13.47
CA PHE A 16 -7.97 1.23 -14.06
C PHE A 16 -8.10 2.34 -12.99
N LEU A 17 -8.89 2.11 -11.94
CA LEU A 17 -9.07 3.07 -10.84
C LEU A 17 -7.87 3.16 -9.89
N THR A 18 -7.09 2.09 -9.79
CA THR A 18 -5.93 1.99 -8.89
C THR A 18 -4.91 3.12 -9.10
N PRO A 19 -4.41 3.40 -10.34
CA PRO A 19 -3.44 4.46 -10.56
C PRO A 19 -4.02 5.86 -10.28
N PHE A 20 -5.29 6.10 -10.60
CA PHE A 20 -5.91 7.41 -10.41
C PHE A 20 -6.14 7.78 -8.95
N THR A 21 -6.57 6.82 -8.14
CA THR A 21 -6.99 7.07 -6.76
C THR A 21 -5.82 7.09 -5.78
N PHE A 22 -4.88 6.16 -5.91
CA PHE A 22 -3.79 6.01 -4.94
C PHE A 22 -2.45 6.58 -5.42
N LEU A 23 -2.09 6.35 -6.69
CA LEU A 23 -0.79 6.77 -7.21
C LEU A 23 -0.76 8.25 -7.55
N VAL A 24 -1.68 8.73 -8.40
CA VAL A 24 -1.69 10.13 -8.84
C VAL A 24 -1.89 11.09 -7.67
N SER A 25 -2.85 10.81 -6.78
CA SER A 25 -3.10 11.62 -5.58
C SER A 25 -1.86 11.70 -4.68
N GLY A 26 -1.21 10.56 -4.42
CA GLY A 26 -0.01 10.51 -3.59
C GLY A 26 1.21 11.20 -4.20
N VAL A 27 1.42 11.03 -5.50
CA VAL A 27 2.52 11.68 -6.24
C VAL A 27 2.36 13.21 -6.22
N LEU A 28 1.15 13.73 -6.47
CA LEU A 28 0.90 15.17 -6.39
C LEU A 28 1.14 15.73 -4.98
N ALA A 29 0.72 15.00 -3.94
CA ALA A 29 0.95 15.40 -2.55
C ALA A 29 2.44 15.48 -2.20
N ILE A 30 3.26 14.55 -2.70
CA ILE A 30 4.71 14.57 -2.49
C ILE A 30 5.39 15.67 -3.29
N ILE A 31 5.02 15.88 -4.55
CA ILE A 31 5.59 16.97 -5.37
C ILE A 31 5.32 18.31 -4.68
N TYR A 32 4.10 18.51 -4.18
CA TYR A 32 3.75 19.72 -3.44
C TYR A 32 4.54 19.86 -2.13
N ALA A 33 4.65 18.78 -1.34
CA ALA A 33 5.43 18.77 -0.11
C ALA A 33 6.92 19.05 -0.36
N GLY A 34 7.51 18.46 -1.41
CA GLY A 34 8.89 18.67 -1.81
C GLY A 34 9.13 20.11 -2.29
N TYR A 35 8.22 20.67 -3.08
CA TYR A 35 8.28 22.06 -3.53
C TYR A 35 8.25 23.05 -2.37
N ARG A 36 7.41 22.82 -1.36
CA ARG A 36 7.33 23.69 -0.17
C ARG A 36 8.57 23.54 0.72
N LEU A 37 9.11 22.33 0.86
CA LEU A 37 10.37 22.08 1.56
C LEU A 37 11.57 22.78 0.90
N ASP A 38 11.66 22.75 -0.44
CA ASP A 38 12.75 23.37 -1.20
C ASP A 38 12.77 24.90 -1.02
N LYS A 39 11.59 25.52 -0.97
CA LYS A 39 11.46 26.95 -0.69
C LYS A 39 11.84 27.33 0.74
N ASN A 40 11.75 26.40 1.70
CA ASN A 40 12.12 26.57 3.09
C ASN A 40 11.57 27.85 3.77
N GLU A 41 10.45 28.37 3.29
CA GLU A 41 9.77 29.57 3.81
C GLU A 41 8.83 29.27 4.98
N ASP A 42 8.62 27.99 5.28
CA ASP A 42 7.67 27.52 6.29
C ASP A 42 8.34 27.26 7.66
N SER A 43 7.53 27.32 8.72
CA SER A 43 8.00 27.04 10.09
C SER A 43 8.55 25.61 10.22
N GLU A 44 9.50 25.41 11.15
CA GLU A 44 10.14 24.11 11.42
C GLU A 44 9.12 22.98 11.69
N VAL A 45 7.98 23.32 12.31
CA VAL A 45 6.86 22.40 12.56
C VAL A 45 6.24 21.90 11.27
N ILE A 46 6.01 22.80 10.29
CA ILE A 46 5.42 22.47 8.99
C ILE A 46 6.39 21.63 8.16
N ASN A 47 7.68 22.00 8.15
CA ASN A 47 8.71 21.23 7.45
C ASN A 47 8.80 19.79 7.98
N SER A 48 8.76 19.59 9.30
CA SER A 48 8.76 18.25 9.90
C SER A 48 7.59 17.36 9.42
N HIS A 49 6.44 17.98 9.13
CA HIS A 49 5.25 17.28 8.65
C HIS A 49 5.33 16.93 7.16
N TYR A 50 5.91 17.81 6.33
CA TYR A 50 6.17 17.48 4.93
C TYR A 50 7.13 16.30 4.81
N TYR A 51 8.22 16.26 5.58
CA TYR A 51 9.11 15.11 5.64
C TYR A 51 8.42 13.83 6.12
N GLY A 52 7.60 13.94 7.19
CA GLY A 52 6.81 12.82 7.70
C GLY A 52 5.84 12.25 6.66
N LEU A 53 5.15 13.12 5.92
CA LEU A 53 4.21 12.74 4.87
C LEU A 53 4.90 12.00 3.72
N ILE A 54 6.03 12.54 3.23
CA ILE A 54 6.84 11.93 2.17
C ILE A 54 7.33 10.54 2.62
N ARG A 55 7.95 10.44 3.81
CA ARG A 55 8.47 9.18 4.33
C ARG A 55 7.37 8.13 4.51
N ASN A 56 6.24 8.52 5.09
CA ASN A 56 5.13 7.60 5.32
C ASN A 56 4.55 7.09 4.00
N PHE A 57 4.40 7.96 2.99
CA PHE A 57 3.96 7.54 1.66
C PHE A 57 4.88 6.47 1.06
N PHE A 58 6.20 6.71 1.02
CA PHE A 58 7.13 5.74 0.44
C PHE A 58 7.17 4.42 1.20
N LEU A 59 7.09 4.44 2.54
CA LEU A 59 7.03 3.23 3.35
C LEU A 59 5.81 2.37 3.01
N PHE A 60 4.63 2.99 2.93
CA PHE A 60 3.41 2.26 2.59
C PHE A 60 3.37 1.83 1.12
N LEU A 61 3.85 2.67 0.19
CA LEU A 61 3.96 2.32 -1.22
C LEU A 61 4.84 1.07 -1.40
N THR A 62 6.05 1.08 -0.84
CA THR A 62 6.97 -0.07 -0.89
C THR A 62 6.34 -1.32 -0.27
N PHE A 63 5.69 -1.17 0.90
CA PHE A 63 5.00 -2.29 1.55
C PHE A 63 3.93 -2.91 0.64
N PHE A 64 3.06 -2.11 0.02
CA PHE A 64 2.00 -2.61 -0.86
C PHE A 64 2.57 -3.25 -2.12
N VAL A 65 3.58 -2.65 -2.75
CA VAL A 65 4.24 -3.20 -3.94
C VAL A 65 4.84 -4.58 -3.62
N VAL A 66 5.60 -4.69 -2.52
CA VAL A 66 6.19 -5.96 -2.09
C VAL A 66 5.10 -6.99 -1.79
N LEU A 67 4.06 -6.63 -1.05
CA LEU A 67 2.95 -7.53 -0.72
C LEU A 67 2.26 -8.07 -1.98
N ILE A 68 1.95 -7.21 -2.95
CA ILE A 68 1.29 -7.61 -4.21
C ILE A 68 2.18 -8.56 -5.01
N VAL A 69 3.46 -8.22 -5.17
CA VAL A 69 4.43 -9.05 -5.91
C VAL A 69 4.57 -10.41 -5.21
N THR A 70 4.72 -10.43 -3.88
CA THR A 70 4.81 -11.70 -3.12
C THR A 70 3.57 -12.55 -3.32
N VAL A 71 2.37 -12.01 -3.13
CA VAL A 71 1.10 -12.75 -3.29
C VAL A 71 0.96 -13.30 -4.72
N ALA A 72 1.25 -12.48 -5.73
CA ALA A 72 1.16 -12.89 -7.13
C ALA A 72 2.19 -13.99 -7.46
N THR A 73 3.44 -13.83 -7.03
CA THR A 73 4.49 -14.82 -7.27
C THR A 73 4.21 -16.13 -6.54
N THR A 74 3.83 -16.10 -5.26
CA THR A 74 3.53 -17.32 -4.50
C THR A 74 2.35 -18.07 -5.10
N ASN A 75 1.29 -17.36 -5.51
CA ASN A 75 0.13 -17.98 -6.16
C ASN A 75 0.50 -18.58 -7.53
N GLY A 76 1.26 -17.85 -8.35
CA GLY A 76 1.73 -18.34 -9.66
C GLY A 76 2.65 -19.57 -9.55
N VAL A 77 3.55 -19.59 -8.57
CA VAL A 77 4.43 -20.75 -8.32
C VAL A 77 3.62 -21.97 -7.87
N LEU A 78 2.66 -21.80 -6.96
CA LEU A 78 1.83 -22.91 -6.49
C LEU A 78 0.94 -23.49 -7.58
N SER A 79 0.28 -22.63 -8.37
CA SER A 79 -0.48 -23.06 -9.54
C SER A 79 0.41 -23.78 -10.56
N GLY A 80 1.64 -23.32 -10.77
CA GLY A 80 2.60 -24.01 -11.64
C GLY A 80 3.05 -25.37 -11.10
N ILE A 81 3.26 -25.51 -9.79
CA ILE A 81 3.63 -26.80 -9.19
C ILE A 81 2.46 -27.79 -9.29
N GLU A 82 1.24 -27.33 -9.05
CA GLU A 82 0.03 -28.14 -9.16
C GLU A 82 -0.20 -28.65 -10.59
N ASP A 83 -0.16 -27.74 -11.58
CA ASP A 83 -0.44 -28.06 -12.97
C ASP A 83 0.63 -28.97 -13.60
N TYR A 84 1.91 -28.77 -13.27
CA TYR A 84 3.02 -29.46 -13.96
C TYR A 84 3.60 -30.67 -13.21
N TRP A 85 3.57 -30.70 -11.88
CA TRP A 85 4.34 -31.68 -11.10
C TRP A 85 3.50 -32.50 -10.12
N TYR A 86 2.47 -31.93 -9.49
CA TYR A 86 1.74 -32.62 -8.41
C TYR A 86 0.28 -32.17 -8.28
N HIS A 87 -0.64 -32.92 -8.88
CA HIS A 87 -2.07 -32.70 -8.70
C HIS A 87 -2.51 -33.18 -7.31
N SER A 88 -2.80 -32.24 -6.40
CA SER A 88 -3.33 -32.57 -5.08
C SER A 88 -4.33 -31.53 -4.59
N ASN A 89 -5.46 -32.00 -4.06
CA ASN A 89 -6.50 -31.16 -3.46
C ASN A 89 -6.02 -30.32 -2.25
N LEU A 90 -4.80 -30.55 -1.75
CA LEU A 90 -4.18 -29.77 -0.66
C LEU A 90 -3.47 -28.52 -1.18
N LEU A 91 -2.74 -28.61 -2.30
CA LEU A 91 -2.08 -27.47 -2.93
C LEU A 91 -3.10 -26.44 -3.41
N ASP A 92 -4.16 -26.92 -4.06
CA ASP A 92 -5.28 -26.13 -4.56
C ASP A 92 -5.95 -25.29 -3.45
N LYS A 93 -6.17 -25.90 -2.27
CA LYS A 93 -6.72 -25.22 -1.09
C LYS A 93 -5.77 -24.15 -0.53
N ILE A 94 -4.47 -24.40 -0.54
CA ILE A 94 -3.47 -23.45 -0.06
C ILE A 94 -3.35 -22.28 -1.05
N ALA A 95 -3.33 -22.55 -2.35
CA ALA A 95 -3.30 -21.55 -3.42
C ALA A 95 -4.49 -20.57 -3.31
N TYR A 96 -5.69 -21.10 -3.05
CA TYR A 96 -6.88 -20.27 -2.82
C TYR A 96 -6.78 -19.39 -1.55
N GLY A 97 -6.07 -19.84 -0.52
CA GLY A 97 -5.90 -19.10 0.74
C GLY A 97 -4.96 -17.89 0.66
N ILE A 98 -3.98 -17.92 -0.25
CA ILE A 98 -2.92 -16.90 -0.33
C ILE A 98 -3.46 -15.50 -0.69
N PRO A 99 -4.31 -15.32 -1.72
CA PRO A 99 -4.92 -14.02 -2.02
C PRO A 99 -5.75 -13.47 -0.86
N ILE A 100 -6.46 -14.35 -0.13
CA ILE A 100 -7.29 -13.96 1.03
C ILE A 100 -6.40 -13.43 2.15
N PHE A 101 -5.30 -14.13 2.45
CA PHE A 101 -4.36 -13.67 3.45
C PHE A 101 -3.69 -12.35 3.07
N GLY A 102 -3.29 -12.20 1.80
CA GLY A 102 -2.78 -10.95 1.26
C GLY A 102 -3.77 -9.79 1.40
N MET A 103 -5.05 -10.04 1.13
CA MET A 103 -6.12 -9.06 1.31
C MET A 103 -6.27 -8.63 2.77
N VAL A 104 -6.24 -9.56 3.73
CA VAL A 104 -6.32 -9.25 5.16
C VAL A 104 -5.15 -8.37 5.60
N LEU A 105 -3.92 -8.71 5.21
CA LEU A 105 -2.73 -7.91 5.51
C LEU A 105 -2.82 -6.51 4.89
N ALA A 106 -3.30 -6.41 3.64
CA ALA A 106 -3.50 -5.13 2.96
C ALA A 106 -4.51 -4.26 3.71
N VAL A 107 -5.65 -4.80 4.13
CA VAL A 107 -6.67 -4.07 4.90
C VAL A 107 -6.11 -3.58 6.23
N LEU A 108 -5.38 -4.42 6.96
CA LEU A 108 -4.73 -4.02 8.22
C LEU A 108 -3.73 -2.88 8.00
N ALA A 109 -2.92 -2.95 6.94
CA ALA A 109 -1.98 -1.90 6.59
C ALA A 109 -2.67 -0.58 6.25
N ILE A 110 -3.79 -0.61 5.50
CA ILE A 110 -4.61 0.57 5.21
C ILE A 110 -5.14 1.19 6.51
N LEU A 111 -5.63 0.38 7.45
CA LEU A 111 -6.10 0.89 8.75
C LEU A 111 -4.98 1.57 9.55
N VAL A 112 -3.78 0.99 9.56
CA VAL A 112 -2.61 1.58 10.21
C VAL A 112 -2.20 2.89 9.52
N TRP A 113 -2.18 2.92 8.19
CA TRP A 113 -1.90 4.12 7.41
C TRP A 113 -2.89 5.25 7.73
N PHE A 114 -4.19 4.94 7.76
CA PHE A 114 -5.24 5.91 8.06
C PHE A 114 -5.11 6.46 9.49
N LYS A 115 -4.84 5.59 10.48
CA LYS A 115 -4.55 6.03 11.85
C LYS A 115 -3.36 6.98 11.91
N ARG A 116 -2.28 6.70 11.16
CA ARG A 116 -1.09 7.57 11.10
C ARG A 116 -1.39 8.92 10.47
N MET A 117 -2.17 8.96 9.39
CA MET A 117 -2.59 10.23 8.77
C MET A 117 -3.42 11.09 9.73
N LEU A 118 -4.39 10.48 10.44
CA LEU A 118 -5.17 11.17 11.47
C LEU A 118 -4.29 11.70 12.61
N GLN A 119 -3.29 10.92 13.05
CA GLN A 119 -2.34 11.37 14.07
C GLN A 119 -1.50 12.56 13.59
N GLY A 120 -0.98 12.53 12.36
CA GLY A 120 -0.24 13.65 11.78
C GLY A 120 -1.08 14.93 11.70
N MET A 121 -2.34 14.83 11.27
CA MET A 121 -3.25 15.98 11.24
C MET A 121 -3.56 16.55 12.64
N ARG A 122 -3.68 15.68 13.65
CA ARG A 122 -3.87 16.14 15.04
C ARG A 122 -2.62 16.83 15.60
N GLN A 123 -1.42 16.35 15.25
CA GLN A 123 -0.14 16.98 15.64
C GLN A 123 0.02 18.37 15.00
N LEU A 124 -0.32 18.51 13.71
CA LEU A 124 -0.39 19.81 13.03
C LEU A 124 -1.31 20.78 13.75
N ARG A 125 -2.53 20.33 14.09
CA ARG A 125 -3.52 21.19 14.76
C ARG A 125 -3.05 21.67 16.13
N ASN A 126 -2.22 20.87 16.80
CA ASN A 126 -1.67 21.21 18.11
C ASN A 126 -0.31 21.92 18.04
N ASN A 127 0.15 22.31 16.84
CA ASN A 127 1.44 22.94 16.56
C ASN A 127 2.64 22.16 17.14
N GLN A 128 2.52 20.83 17.19
CA GLN A 128 3.57 19.93 17.68
C GLN A 128 4.43 19.47 16.51
N LEU A 129 5.74 19.30 16.73
CA LEU A 129 6.63 18.66 15.75
C LEU A 129 6.12 17.26 15.38
N HIS A 130 6.25 16.89 14.10
CA HIS A 130 5.90 15.55 13.67
C HIS A 130 6.82 14.55 14.38
N ARG A 131 6.28 13.70 15.25
CA ARG A 131 7.09 12.67 15.88
C ARG A 131 7.37 11.60 14.83
N PRO A 132 8.63 11.39 14.41
CA PRO A 132 8.94 10.29 13.51
C PRO A 132 8.50 8.99 14.16
N SER A 133 7.79 8.14 13.42
CA SER A 133 7.55 6.76 13.84
C SER A 133 8.93 6.13 14.05
N THR A 134 9.32 5.95 15.30
CA THR A 134 10.36 5.00 15.71
C THR A 134 10.03 3.70 15.01
N GLY A 135 10.91 3.25 14.11
CA GLY A 135 10.87 1.86 13.67
C GLY A 135 11.19 0.96 14.86
N PRO A 136 11.10 -0.37 14.74
CA PRO A 136 11.54 -1.27 15.81
C PRO A 136 13.01 -1.13 16.23
N ASN A 137 13.80 -0.22 15.65
CA ASN A 137 15.11 0.22 16.15
C ASN A 137 15.42 1.59 15.51
N LEU A 138 15.13 2.69 16.22
CA LEU A 138 15.74 4.04 16.17
C LEU A 138 14.87 5.00 16.98
#